data_AF-A0A4Y9MRY7-F1
#
_entry.id   AF-A0A4Y9MRY7-F1
#
_cell.length_a   1.000
_cell.length_b   1.000
_cell.length_c   1.000
_cell.angle_alpha   90.00
_cell.angle_beta   90.00
_cell.angle_gamma   90.00
#
_symmetry.space_group_name_H-M   'P 1'
#
loop_
_entity.id
_entity.type
_entity.pdbx_description
1 polymer ?
#
loop_
_entity_poly.entity_id
_entity_poly.type
_entity_poly.pdbx_seq_one_letter_code
_entity_poly.pdbx_strand_id
1 'polypeptide(L)'
;MAASFAVGEHPPQALQRCNHVIMKAHHRRGRGRSGGWQQAQQPDAGDAGDWFAGRIPDGWFSGDPTVVVDREEITVIGRLADSGEQDSEARASGRAARFREQTRPERMQIADEAEARYGRKVSWGVEVGDAEHAERILFTHIAVPVMTRLRQSERQVLDTLVDAGVARSRSDALAWSVRLVGEHADEWLAKLREAMSTVDELRAEGPQL
;
A
#
# COMPACT_ATOMS: atom_id res chain seq x y z
N MET A 1 -12.12 24.21 -59.29
CA MET A 1 -11.51 25.20 -58.38
C MET A 1 -11.65 24.62 -56.98
N ALA A 2 -10.70 23.79 -56.55
CA ALA A 2 -9.53 24.13 -55.74
C ALA A 2 -9.83 24.08 -54.21
N ALA A 3 -9.28 23.02 -53.59
CA ALA A 3 -8.76 22.82 -52.23
C ALA A 3 -9.25 23.68 -51.04
N SER A 4 -9.49 23.06 -49.88
CA SER A 4 -8.43 22.94 -48.85
C SER A 4 -8.84 22.08 -47.63
N PHE A 5 -7.88 21.30 -47.16
CA PHE A 5 -7.83 20.58 -45.89
C PHE A 5 -7.83 21.54 -44.68
N ALA A 6 -8.39 21.09 -43.55
CA ALA A 6 -7.90 21.41 -42.22
C ALA A 6 -8.18 20.23 -41.27
N VAL A 7 -7.12 19.47 -41.01
CA VAL A 7 -6.96 18.59 -39.86
C VAL A 7 -6.89 19.47 -38.61
N GLY A 8 -7.65 19.12 -37.57
CA GLY A 8 -7.62 19.80 -36.28
C GLY A 8 -7.73 18.77 -35.16
N GLU A 9 -6.56 18.44 -34.62
CA GLU A 9 -6.26 17.64 -33.42
C GLU A 9 -7.36 17.58 -32.35
N HIS A 10 -7.74 16.35 -31.98
CA HIS A 10 -8.33 16.09 -30.68
C HIS A 10 -7.21 16.01 -29.62
N PRO A 11 -7.36 16.68 -28.46
CA PRO A 11 -6.32 16.74 -27.44
C PRO A 11 -6.08 15.37 -26.78
N PRO A 12 -4.86 15.14 -26.25
CA PRO A 12 -4.49 13.88 -25.61
C PRO A 12 -5.31 13.65 -24.35
N GLN A 13 -5.78 12.41 -24.21
CA GLN A 13 -6.52 11.92 -23.06
C GLN A 13 -5.71 12.14 -21.77
N ALA A 14 -6.43 12.61 -20.76
CA ALA A 14 -5.91 13.04 -19.48
C ALA A 14 -5.06 11.96 -18.80
N LEU A 15 -3.89 12.39 -18.32
CA LEU A 15 -3.05 11.69 -17.36
C LEU A 15 -3.92 11.12 -16.23
N GLN A 16 -4.06 9.80 -16.25
CA GLN A 16 -4.67 9.03 -15.19
C GLN A 16 -3.77 9.18 -13.97
N ARG A 17 -4.21 10.05 -13.04
CA ARG A 17 -3.48 10.38 -11.81
C ARG A 17 -3.16 9.09 -11.06
N CYS A 18 -1.89 8.91 -10.71
CA CYS A 18 -1.39 7.79 -9.92
C CYS A 18 -2.23 7.64 -8.65
N ASN A 19 -2.83 6.47 -8.44
CA ASN A 19 -3.47 6.12 -7.18
C ASN A 19 -2.39 5.81 -6.14
N HIS A 20 -1.73 6.86 -5.65
CA HIS A 20 -0.71 6.75 -4.62
C HIS A 20 -1.35 6.99 -3.25
N VAL A 21 -1.35 5.98 -2.39
CA VAL A 21 -1.74 6.14 -0.97
C VAL A 21 -0.45 6.19 -0.15
N ILE A 22 0.10 7.40 0.01
CA ILE A 22 1.23 7.63 0.91
C ILE A 22 0.69 7.90 2.31
N MET A 23 0.99 7.05 3.29
CA MET A 23 0.97 7.47 4.68
C MET A 23 2.29 8.16 5.00
N LYS A 24 2.37 9.46 4.72
CA LYS A 24 3.60 10.25 4.88
C LYS A 24 3.76 10.65 6.34
N ALA A 25 4.72 10.03 7.03
CA ALA A 25 5.13 10.51 8.35
C ALA A 25 6.31 11.49 8.18
N HIS A 26 6.02 12.79 8.02
CA HIS A 26 7.07 13.79 7.86
C HIS A 26 7.69 14.24 9.20
N HIS A 27 9.02 14.12 9.27
CA HIS A 27 9.86 14.74 10.29
C HIS A 27 10.09 16.23 10.00
N ARG A 28 9.87 17.09 11.00
CA ARG A 28 10.43 18.45 11.02
C ARG A 28 11.83 18.44 11.62
N ARG A 29 12.77 19.16 10.98
CA ARG A 29 13.92 19.78 11.68
C ARG A 29 13.38 20.91 12.56
N GLY A 30 12.91 20.56 13.76
CA GLY A 30 12.47 21.49 14.79
C GLY A 30 13.23 21.23 16.08
N ARG A 31 14.02 22.22 16.51
CA ARG A 31 14.73 22.20 17.79
C ARG A 31 13.69 22.41 18.90
N GLY A 32 13.13 21.33 19.46
CA GLY A 32 12.23 21.42 20.61
C GLY A 32 11.35 20.20 20.89
N ARG A 33 11.66 19.54 22.02
CA ARG A 33 10.85 18.58 22.81
C ARG A 33 10.72 17.15 22.28
N SER A 34 11.56 16.29 22.84
CA SER A 34 11.57 14.84 22.77
C SER A 34 10.38 14.18 23.48
N GLY A 35 9.63 13.38 22.76
CA GLY A 35 8.71 12.35 23.25
C GLY A 35 7.88 11.82 22.09
N GLY A 36 7.81 10.55 21.75
CA GLY A 36 8.44 9.32 22.23
C GLY A 36 8.07 8.21 21.22
N TRP A 37 8.84 7.12 21.25
CA TRP A 37 8.79 5.92 20.38
C TRP A 37 9.59 6.04 19.09
N GLN A 38 10.81 5.52 19.17
CA GLN A 38 11.83 5.28 18.13
C GLN A 38 11.32 5.42 16.70
N GLN A 39 11.23 6.62 16.12
CA GLN A 39 11.33 6.78 14.68
C GLN A 39 12.76 6.41 14.32
N ALA A 40 12.97 5.14 13.93
CA ALA A 40 14.21 4.76 13.28
C ALA A 40 14.38 5.71 12.10
N GLN A 41 15.62 6.16 11.89
CA GLN A 41 16.04 7.11 10.85
C GLN A 41 15.92 6.48 9.45
N GLN A 42 14.75 5.94 9.14
CA GLN A 42 14.41 5.41 7.83
C GLN A 42 14.56 6.56 6.84
N PRO A 43 15.26 6.35 5.71
CA PRO A 43 15.31 7.31 4.62
C PRO A 43 13.89 7.72 4.19
N ASP A 44 13.76 8.94 3.64
CA ASP A 44 12.51 9.36 3.04
C ASP A 44 12.15 8.42 1.88
N ALA A 45 10.88 8.08 1.79
CA ALA A 45 10.32 7.17 0.79
C ALA A 45 9.12 7.81 0.07
N GLY A 46 9.02 9.14 0.12
CA GLY A 46 7.95 9.89 -0.55
C GLY A 46 7.97 9.82 -2.08
N ASP A 47 9.10 9.43 -2.69
CA ASP A 47 9.28 9.21 -4.13
C ASP A 47 9.19 7.71 -4.51
N ALA A 48 8.88 6.81 -3.56
CA ALA A 48 8.90 5.38 -3.81
C ALA A 48 7.94 4.96 -4.94
N GLY A 49 6.76 5.59 -5.03
CA GLY A 49 5.81 5.34 -6.12
C GLY A 49 6.43 5.53 -7.51
N ASP A 50 7.00 6.71 -7.74
CA ASP A 50 7.63 7.07 -9.02
C ASP A 50 8.86 6.19 -9.31
N TRP A 51 9.64 5.88 -8.27
CA TRP A 51 10.79 5.01 -8.42
C TRP A 51 10.40 3.60 -8.85
N PHE A 52 9.36 3.00 -8.23
CA PHE A 52 8.86 1.68 -8.63
C PHE A 52 8.24 1.71 -10.02
N ALA A 53 7.48 2.75 -10.37
CA ALA A 53 6.92 2.92 -11.71
C ALA A 53 8.02 2.94 -12.80
N GLY A 54 9.15 3.60 -12.53
CA GLY A 54 10.29 3.62 -13.46
C GLY A 54 11.20 2.38 -13.38
N ARG A 55 11.18 1.63 -12.28
CA ARG A 55 12.10 0.51 -12.05
C ARG A 55 11.52 -0.84 -12.49
N ILE A 56 10.20 -1.01 -12.41
CA ILE A 56 9.52 -2.26 -12.75
C ILE A 56 9.53 -2.44 -14.28
N PRO A 57 9.83 -3.64 -14.78
CA PRO A 57 9.80 -3.89 -16.22
C PRO A 57 8.42 -3.66 -16.84
N ASP A 58 8.43 -3.08 -18.04
CA ASP A 58 7.23 -2.93 -18.85
C ASP A 58 6.54 -4.29 -19.08
N GLY A 59 5.21 -4.26 -19.10
CA GLY A 59 4.40 -5.45 -19.38
C GLY A 59 4.15 -6.38 -18.20
N TRP A 60 4.71 -6.09 -17.01
CA TRP A 60 4.30 -6.80 -15.79
C TRP A 60 2.86 -6.50 -15.40
N PHE A 61 2.48 -5.23 -15.47
CA PHE A 61 1.20 -4.73 -14.97
C PHE A 61 0.45 -3.91 -16.02
N SER A 62 -0.87 -3.84 -15.85
CA SER A 62 -1.74 -2.93 -16.58
C SER A 62 -1.72 -1.57 -15.88
N GLY A 63 -0.79 -0.71 -16.31
CA GLY A 63 -0.52 0.60 -15.71
C GLY A 63 0.43 0.54 -14.52
N ASP A 64 0.57 1.67 -13.83
CA ASP A 64 1.48 1.81 -12.71
C ASP A 64 1.04 0.97 -11.50
N PRO A 65 2.00 0.42 -10.73
CA PRO A 65 1.68 -0.28 -9.49
C PRO A 65 1.13 0.69 -8.44
N THR A 66 0.22 0.20 -7.61
CA THR A 66 -0.09 0.84 -6.34
C THR A 66 1.05 0.58 -5.36
N VAL A 67 1.67 1.64 -4.88
CA VAL A 67 2.74 1.57 -3.86
C VAL A 67 2.22 2.18 -2.57
N VAL A 68 2.18 1.36 -1.52
CA VAL A 68 1.82 1.75 -0.15
C VAL A 68 3.07 1.70 0.70
N VAL A 69 3.36 2.80 1.40
CA VAL A 69 4.52 2.91 2.29
C VAL A 69 4.03 3.13 3.70
N ASP A 70 4.49 2.28 4.62
CA ASP A 70 4.39 2.53 6.05
C ASP A 70 5.78 2.69 6.67
N ARG A 71 5.87 2.48 7.98
CA ARG A 71 7.10 2.65 8.74
C ARG A 71 8.07 1.47 8.59
N GLU A 72 7.56 0.26 8.39
CA GLU A 72 8.32 -0.98 8.35
C GLU A 72 8.40 -1.59 6.94
N GLU A 73 7.41 -1.32 6.10
CA GLU A 73 7.16 -2.01 4.84
C GLU A 73 6.81 -1.04 3.70
N ILE A 74 7.27 -1.38 2.50
CA ILE A 74 6.75 -0.88 1.24
C ILE A 74 6.04 -2.04 0.56
N THR A 75 4.73 -1.91 0.33
CA THR A 75 3.93 -2.89 -0.40
C THR A 75 3.67 -2.41 -1.82
N VAL A 76 4.10 -3.19 -2.80
CA VAL A 76 3.94 -2.94 -4.23
C VAL A 76 2.92 -3.91 -4.78
N ILE A 77 1.82 -3.37 -5.30
CA ILE A 77 0.70 -4.13 -5.86
C ILE A 77 0.47 -3.71 -7.30
N GLY A 78 0.66 -4.64 -8.22
CA GLY A 78 0.42 -4.38 -9.64
C GLY A 78 -0.78 -5.12 -10.19
N ARG A 79 -1.54 -4.47 -11.07
CA ARG A 79 -2.71 -5.07 -11.70
C ARG A 79 -2.29 -5.99 -12.84
N LEU A 80 -2.63 -7.27 -12.79
CA LEU A 80 -2.40 -8.17 -13.93
C LEU A 80 -3.45 -7.93 -15.01
N ALA A 81 -3.04 -8.06 -16.28
CA ALA A 81 -3.97 -7.97 -17.40
C ALA A 81 -5.08 -9.02 -17.26
N ASP A 82 -6.31 -8.58 -17.50
CA ASP A 82 -7.47 -9.45 -17.61
C ASP A 82 -7.38 -10.28 -18.90
N SER A 83 -7.88 -11.52 -18.86
CA SER A 83 -8.04 -12.35 -20.05
C SER A 83 -9.36 -12.12 -20.80
N GLY A 84 -10.22 -11.23 -20.32
CA GLY A 84 -11.48 -10.82 -20.98
C GLY A 84 -12.74 -11.31 -20.26
N GLU A 85 -13.92 -11.13 -20.88
CA GLU A 85 -15.28 -11.25 -20.29
C GLU A 85 -15.64 -12.59 -19.59
N GLN A 86 -14.76 -13.59 -19.61
CA GLN A 86 -14.95 -14.89 -18.94
C GLN A 86 -13.73 -15.31 -18.13
N ASP A 87 -13.12 -14.36 -17.42
CA ASP A 87 -12.06 -14.68 -16.47
C ASP A 87 -12.62 -15.28 -15.19
N SER A 88 -12.72 -16.61 -15.17
CA SER A 88 -13.03 -17.38 -13.97
C SER A 88 -11.96 -17.16 -12.88
N GLU A 89 -12.37 -17.17 -11.60
CA GLU A 89 -11.46 -17.10 -10.43
C GLU A 89 -10.26 -18.08 -10.52
N ALA A 90 -10.49 -19.30 -11.02
CA ALA A 90 -9.42 -20.29 -11.21
C ALA A 90 -8.34 -19.83 -12.22
N ARG A 91 -8.74 -19.10 -13.27
CA ARG A 91 -7.80 -18.54 -14.25
C ARG A 91 -7.04 -17.36 -13.65
N ALA A 92 -7.73 -16.46 -12.95
CA ALA A 92 -7.12 -15.35 -12.22
C ALA A 92 -6.04 -15.86 -11.23
N SER A 93 -6.39 -16.84 -10.40
CA SER A 93 -5.48 -17.52 -9.47
C SER A 93 -4.29 -18.15 -10.18
N GLY A 94 -4.53 -18.86 -11.30
CA GLY A 94 -3.46 -19.45 -12.11
C GLY A 94 -2.50 -18.41 -12.71
N ARG A 95 -3.00 -17.25 -13.15
CA ARG A 95 -2.16 -16.13 -13.62
C ARG A 95 -1.35 -15.53 -12.50
N ALA A 96 -1.95 -15.30 -11.33
CA ALA A 96 -1.25 -14.80 -10.15
C ALA A 96 -0.12 -15.74 -9.72
N ALA A 97 -0.39 -17.05 -9.66
CA ALA A 97 0.62 -18.06 -9.34
C ALA A 97 1.75 -18.12 -10.38
N ARG A 98 1.41 -18.12 -11.68
CA ARG A 98 2.41 -18.09 -12.76
C ARG A 98 3.29 -16.85 -12.69
N PHE A 99 2.69 -15.67 -12.53
CA PHE A 99 3.41 -14.42 -12.38
C PHE A 99 4.30 -14.44 -11.15
N ARG A 100 3.79 -14.94 -10.01
CA ARG A 100 4.54 -15.08 -8.77
C ARG A 100 5.85 -15.83 -9.01
N GLU A 101 5.80 -16.98 -9.66
CA GLU A 101 6.99 -17.80 -9.87
C GLU A 101 7.92 -17.23 -10.95
N GLN A 102 7.39 -16.78 -12.08
CA GLN A 102 8.20 -16.31 -13.21
C GLN A 102 8.99 -15.03 -12.92
N THR A 103 8.43 -14.10 -12.14
CA THR A 103 9.09 -12.81 -11.85
C THR A 103 9.81 -12.79 -10.51
N ARG A 104 9.88 -13.92 -9.80
CA ARG A 104 10.51 -13.98 -8.46
C ARG A 104 11.94 -13.44 -8.41
N PRO A 105 12.89 -13.84 -9.29
CA PRO A 105 14.27 -13.37 -9.19
C PRO A 105 14.38 -11.86 -9.35
N GLU A 106 13.65 -11.30 -10.32
CA GLU A 106 13.69 -9.87 -10.63
C GLU A 106 12.98 -9.05 -9.55
N ARG A 107 11.85 -9.52 -8.99
CA ARG A 107 11.21 -8.88 -7.83
C ARG A 107 12.13 -8.85 -6.61
N MET A 108 12.93 -9.90 -6.39
CA MET A 108 13.92 -9.92 -5.30
C MET A 108 15.02 -8.88 -5.53
N GLN A 109 15.54 -8.77 -6.76
CA GLN A 109 16.54 -7.76 -7.08
C GLN A 109 16.00 -6.32 -6.89
N ILE A 110 14.80 -6.04 -7.40
CA ILE A 110 14.15 -4.74 -7.23
C ILE A 110 13.90 -4.46 -5.74
N ALA A 111 13.46 -5.47 -4.99
CA ALA A 111 13.30 -5.36 -3.54
C ALA A 111 14.62 -4.97 -2.89
N ASP A 112 15.72 -5.69 -3.11
CA ASP A 112 17.02 -5.40 -2.49
C ASP A 112 17.50 -3.96 -2.78
N GLU A 113 17.31 -3.48 -4.01
CA GLU A 113 17.62 -2.09 -4.39
C GLU A 113 16.76 -1.06 -3.61
N ALA A 114 15.45 -1.32 -3.52
CA ALA A 114 14.53 -0.47 -2.77
C ALA A 114 14.78 -0.54 -1.25
N GLU A 115 15.08 -1.71 -0.70
CA GLU A 115 15.41 -1.87 0.72
C GLU A 115 16.70 -1.10 1.05
N ALA A 116 17.71 -1.14 0.18
CA ALA A 116 18.93 -0.35 0.34
C ALA A 116 18.67 1.16 0.26
N ARG A 117 17.72 1.60 -0.58
CA ARG A 117 17.36 3.00 -0.77
C ARG A 117 16.50 3.56 0.36
N TYR A 118 15.46 2.83 0.74
CA TYR A 118 14.38 3.30 1.62
C TYR A 118 14.43 2.71 3.02
N GLY A 119 15.31 1.73 3.29
CA GLY A 119 15.50 1.09 4.59
C GLY A 119 14.32 0.24 5.09
N ARG A 120 13.27 0.07 4.28
CA ARG A 120 12.05 -0.68 4.59
C ARG A 120 12.04 -1.99 3.84
N LYS A 121 11.40 -3.01 4.40
CA LYS A 121 11.19 -4.29 3.70
C LYS A 121 10.24 -4.10 2.53
N VAL A 122 10.48 -4.81 1.43
CA VAL A 122 9.60 -4.74 0.26
C VAL A 122 8.75 -5.99 0.16
N SER A 123 7.46 -5.74 -0.04
CA SER A 123 6.43 -6.75 -0.19
C SER A 123 5.70 -6.59 -1.51
N TRP A 124 5.28 -7.74 -2.05
CA TRP A 124 4.76 -7.83 -3.40
C TRP A 124 3.38 -8.44 -3.39
N GLY A 125 2.49 -7.89 -4.20
CA GLY A 125 1.20 -8.46 -4.50
C GLY A 125 0.75 -8.14 -5.91
N VAL A 126 -0.38 -8.73 -6.27
CA VAL A 126 -1.06 -8.45 -7.53
C VAL A 126 -2.54 -8.24 -7.31
N GLU A 127 -3.17 -7.52 -8.22
CA GLU A 127 -4.61 -7.46 -8.36
C GLU A 127 -5.04 -8.24 -9.61
N VAL A 128 -6.06 -9.08 -9.45
CA VAL A 128 -6.66 -9.89 -10.51
C VAL A 128 -8.18 -9.73 -10.53
N GLY A 129 -8.81 -9.91 -11.68
CA GLY A 129 -10.24 -9.68 -11.88
C GLY A 129 -10.54 -8.34 -12.55
N ASP A 130 -11.83 -8.02 -12.67
CA ASP A 130 -12.30 -6.77 -13.29
C ASP A 130 -12.09 -5.56 -12.36
N ALA A 131 -12.32 -4.35 -12.86
CA ALA A 131 -12.03 -3.11 -12.11
C ALA A 131 -12.92 -2.94 -10.86
N GLU A 132 -14.11 -3.54 -10.86
CA GLU A 132 -15.11 -3.43 -9.79
C GLU A 132 -14.93 -4.53 -8.73
N HIS A 133 -14.40 -5.70 -9.13
CA HIS A 133 -14.25 -6.90 -8.30
C HIS A 133 -12.79 -7.40 -8.29
N ALA A 134 -11.83 -6.47 -8.28
CA ALA A 134 -10.42 -6.83 -8.23
C ALA A 134 -10.08 -7.49 -6.88
N GLU A 135 -9.57 -8.72 -6.93
CA GLU A 135 -9.01 -9.41 -5.78
C GLU A 135 -7.53 -9.11 -5.64
N ARG A 136 -7.10 -8.71 -4.44
CA ARG A 136 -5.69 -8.47 -4.11
C ARG A 136 -5.06 -9.71 -3.48
N ILE A 137 -4.01 -10.22 -4.12
CA ILE A 137 -3.25 -11.39 -3.67
C ILE A 137 -1.84 -10.94 -3.31
N LEU A 138 -1.49 -10.99 -2.02
CA LEU A 138 -0.13 -10.71 -1.54
C LEU A 138 0.74 -11.96 -1.59
N PHE A 139 1.91 -11.87 -2.21
CA PHE A 139 2.89 -12.96 -2.28
C PHE A 139 3.82 -12.98 -1.07
N THR A 140 4.25 -11.80 -0.65
CA THR A 140 5.07 -11.56 0.53
C THR A 140 4.49 -10.37 1.26
N HIS A 141 4.36 -10.48 2.59
CA HIS A 141 4.01 -9.40 3.50
C HIS A 141 4.61 -9.73 4.87
N ILE A 142 5.05 -8.72 5.60
CA ILE A 142 5.64 -8.93 6.92
C ILE A 142 4.57 -8.82 8.02
N ALA A 143 4.69 -9.68 9.02
CA ALA A 143 3.98 -9.50 10.28
C ALA A 143 4.97 -8.94 11.32
N VAL A 144 4.86 -7.66 11.62
CA VAL A 144 5.71 -7.00 12.61
C VAL A 144 5.07 -7.07 13.99
N PRO A 145 5.76 -7.58 15.02
CA PRO A 145 5.21 -7.60 16.37
C PRO A 145 5.10 -6.17 16.92
N VAL A 146 3.94 -5.85 17.50
CA VAL A 146 3.70 -4.58 18.20
C VAL A 146 3.62 -4.84 19.70
N MET A 147 4.51 -4.21 20.48
CA MET A 147 4.51 -4.32 21.94
C MET A 147 3.54 -3.33 22.55
N THR A 148 2.51 -3.83 23.26
CA THR A 148 1.52 -2.99 23.95
C THR A 148 1.57 -3.22 25.45
N ARG A 149 1.54 -2.14 26.25
CA ARG A 149 1.40 -2.23 27.71
C ARG A 149 -0.07 -2.19 28.08
N LEU A 150 -0.62 -3.35 28.44
CA LEU A 150 -2.01 -3.48 28.87
C LEU A 150 -2.14 -3.50 30.39
N ARG A 151 -3.16 -2.83 30.92
CA ARG A 151 -3.61 -2.91 32.31
C ARG A 151 -4.41 -4.19 32.55
N GLN A 152 -4.71 -4.47 33.82
CA GLN A 152 -5.40 -5.72 34.19
C GLN A 152 -6.77 -5.85 33.54
N SER A 153 -7.57 -4.79 33.52
CA SER A 153 -8.91 -4.79 32.90
C SER A 153 -8.84 -5.15 31.42
N GLU A 154 -7.89 -4.59 30.69
CA GLU A 154 -7.69 -4.88 29.26
C GLU A 154 -7.25 -6.35 29.06
N ARG A 155 -6.37 -6.87 29.93
CA ARG A 155 -5.97 -8.29 29.87
C ARG A 155 -7.13 -9.24 30.15
N GLN A 156 -8.06 -8.89 31.04
CA GLN A 156 -9.25 -9.70 31.32
C GLN A 156 -10.17 -9.82 30.08
N VAL A 157 -10.29 -8.76 29.28
CA VAL A 157 -11.03 -8.82 28.01
C VAL A 157 -10.37 -9.83 27.06
N LEU A 158 -9.04 -9.79 26.93
CA LEU A 158 -8.32 -10.74 26.09
C LEU A 158 -8.44 -12.19 26.59
N ASP A 159 -8.40 -12.40 27.91
CA ASP A 159 -8.61 -13.71 28.52
C ASP A 159 -9.99 -14.26 28.18
N THR A 160 -11.02 -13.42 28.26
CA THR A 160 -12.40 -13.80 27.90
C THR A 160 -12.48 -14.27 26.44
N LEU A 161 -11.79 -13.59 25.51
CA LEU A 161 -11.76 -13.98 24.09
C LEU A 161 -11.06 -15.33 23.87
N VAL A 162 -10.00 -15.61 24.64
CA VAL A 162 -9.30 -16.90 24.58
C VAL A 162 -10.16 -18.00 25.18
N ASP A 163 -10.74 -17.78 26.36
CA ASP A 163 -11.58 -18.75 27.06
C ASP A 163 -12.85 -19.11 26.26
N ALA A 164 -13.41 -18.14 25.53
CA ALA A 164 -14.54 -18.35 24.62
C ALA A 164 -14.17 -19.08 23.31
N GLY A 165 -12.88 -19.37 23.07
CA GLY A 165 -12.40 -20.02 21.84
C GLY A 165 -12.36 -19.12 20.61
N VAL A 166 -12.57 -17.80 20.76
CA VAL A 166 -12.48 -16.82 19.66
C VAL A 166 -11.03 -16.66 19.19
N ALA A 167 -10.07 -16.79 20.10
CA ALA A 167 -8.65 -16.64 19.82
C ALA A 167 -7.81 -17.75 20.47
N ARG A 168 -6.71 -18.13 19.81
CA ARG A 168 -5.82 -19.20 20.32
C ARG A 168 -4.80 -18.72 21.35
N SER A 169 -4.64 -17.41 21.48
CA SER A 169 -3.72 -16.77 22.44
C SER A 169 -4.13 -15.30 22.66
N ARG A 170 -3.60 -14.65 23.70
CA ARG A 170 -3.82 -13.21 23.94
C ARG A 170 -3.36 -12.32 22.77
N SER A 171 -2.25 -12.68 22.12
CA SER A 171 -1.76 -11.94 20.94
C SER A 171 -2.70 -12.11 19.75
N ASP A 172 -3.24 -13.32 19.55
CA ASP A 172 -4.25 -13.60 18.53
C ASP A 172 -5.56 -12.85 18.83
N ALA A 173 -5.94 -12.73 20.10
CA ALA A 173 -7.09 -11.95 20.56
C ALA A 173 -6.93 -10.44 20.30
N LEU A 174 -5.72 -9.91 20.47
CA LEU A 174 -5.42 -8.53 20.08
C LEU A 174 -5.52 -8.34 18.57
N ALA A 175 -4.95 -9.25 17.77
CA ALA A 175 -5.07 -9.20 16.33
C ALA A 175 -6.54 -9.27 15.86
N TRP A 176 -7.34 -10.12 16.50
CA TRP A 176 -8.78 -10.19 16.27
C TRP A 176 -9.48 -8.86 16.56
N SER A 177 -9.18 -8.24 17.71
CA SER A 177 -9.75 -6.95 18.09
C SER A 177 -9.42 -5.85 17.07
N VAL A 178 -8.21 -5.85 16.52
CA VAL A 178 -7.80 -4.90 15.47
C VAL A 178 -8.58 -5.12 14.17
N ARG A 179 -8.77 -6.37 13.74
CA ARG A 179 -9.57 -6.69 12.55
C ARG A 179 -11.02 -6.26 12.71
N LEU A 180 -11.62 -6.56 13.87
CA LEU A 180 -13.00 -6.18 14.17
C LEU A 180 -13.20 -4.66 14.13
N VAL A 181 -12.27 -3.90 14.72
CA VAL A 181 -12.33 -2.43 14.64
C VAL A 181 -12.19 -1.97 13.18
N GLY A 182 -11.32 -2.60 12.39
CA GLY A 182 -11.19 -2.31 10.96
C GLY A 182 -12.50 -2.50 10.20
N GLU A 183 -13.19 -3.62 10.41
CA GLU A 183 -14.48 -3.92 9.77
C GLU A 183 -15.57 -2.90 10.09
N HIS A 184 -15.61 -2.39 11.33
CA HIS A 184 -16.66 -1.48 11.77
C HIS A 184 -16.32 0.01 11.65
N ALA A 185 -15.05 0.36 11.55
CA ALA A 185 -14.59 1.75 11.54
C ALA A 185 -14.05 2.20 10.18
N ASP A 186 -14.13 1.39 9.12
CA ASP A 186 -13.45 1.67 7.85
C ASP A 186 -13.85 3.02 7.24
N GLU A 187 -15.13 3.37 7.25
CA GLU A 187 -15.60 4.67 6.75
C GLU A 187 -14.99 5.85 7.53
N TRP A 188 -14.90 5.73 8.86
CA TRP A 188 -14.30 6.76 9.70
C TRP A 188 -12.78 6.83 9.53
N LEU A 189 -12.11 5.67 9.42
CA LEU A 189 -10.67 5.58 9.17
C LEU A 189 -10.30 6.14 7.79
N ALA A 190 -11.15 5.93 6.78
CA ALA A 190 -11.00 6.52 5.46
C ALA A 190 -11.02 8.06 5.54
N LYS A 191 -12.03 8.64 6.20
CA LYS A 191 -12.12 10.09 6.43
C LYS A 191 -10.92 10.65 7.19
N LEU A 192 -10.43 9.93 8.19
CA LEU A 192 -9.24 10.34 8.96
C LEU A 192 -7.98 10.35 8.07
N ARG A 193 -7.80 9.31 7.24
CA ARG A 193 -6.67 9.24 6.29
C ARG A 193 -6.72 10.37 5.26
N GLU A 194 -7.90 10.66 4.72
CA GLU A 194 -8.11 11.79 3.79
C GLU A 194 -7.74 13.12 4.44
N ALA A 195 -8.24 13.39 5.65
CA ALA A 195 -7.91 14.60 6.40
C ALA A 195 -6.40 14.74 6.66
N MET A 196 -5.72 13.63 6.99
CA MET A 196 -4.27 13.62 7.18
C MET A 196 -3.51 13.92 5.88
N SER A 197 -3.97 13.42 4.72
CA SER A 197 -3.39 13.75 3.41
C SER A 197 -3.48 15.26 3.13
N THR A 198 -4.64 15.87 3.38
CA THR A 198 -4.82 17.32 3.21
C THR A 198 -3.87 18.12 4.11
N VAL A 199 -3.68 17.67 5.35
CA VAL A 199 -2.73 18.31 6.27
C VAL A 199 -1.29 18.20 5.75
N ASP A 200 -0.93 17.08 5.13
CA ASP A 200 0.40 16.89 4.55
C ASP A 200 0.61 17.72 3.28
N GLU A 201 -0.41 17.89 2.44
CA GLU A 201 -0.40 18.81 1.29
C GLU A 201 -0.16 20.26 1.74
N LEU A 202 -0.93 20.73 2.72
CA LEU A 202 -0.76 22.08 3.27
C LEU A 202 0.64 22.30 3.90
N ARG A 203 1.22 21.25 4.50
CA ARG A 203 2.60 21.30 5.01
C ARG A 203 3.63 21.40 3.89
N ALA A 204 3.37 20.77 2.74
CA ALA A 204 4.25 20.80 1.58
C ALA A 204 4.21 22.16 0.84
N GLU A 205 3.02 22.77 0.75
CA GLU A 205 2.86 24.11 0.18
C GLU A 205 3.58 25.19 0.99
N GLY A 206 3.59 25.04 2.33
CA GLY A 206 4.26 25.97 3.24
C GLY A 206 3.59 27.36 3.29
N PRO A 207 3.86 28.16 4.33
CA PRO A 207 3.37 29.54 4.36
C PRO A 207 4.10 30.37 3.28
N GLN A 208 3.33 30.98 2.37
CA GLN A 208 3.85 32.00 1.46
C GLN A 208 4.18 33.25 2.29
N LEU A 209 5.46 33.44 2.63
CA LEU A 209 6.01 34.65 3.25
C LEU A 209 6.93 35.36 2.26
#